data_AF-A0AA39C635-F1
#
_entry.id   AF-A0AA39C635-F1
#
_cell.length_a   1.000
_cell.length_b   1.000
_cell.length_c   1.000
_cell.angle_alpha   90.00
_cell.angle_beta   90.00
_cell.angle_gamma   90.00
#
_symmetry.space_group_name_H-M   'P 1'
#
loop_
_entity.id
_entity.type
_entity.pdbx_description
1 polymer ?
#
loop_
_entity_poly.entity_id
_entity_poly.type
_entity_poly.pdbx_seq_one_letter_code
_entity_poly.pdbx_strand_id
1 'polypeptide(L)'
;MNILPKKRWHVRTRENIARVRKDEAAAAEEEKIRKARAQKAETEARIDLLRSKRREKYDGRNEILQNDKINVETDKLEHVNFFAELEDGKIDHHKPNVEHEAEKKAEKEKYEQQIGYLTYLGQNINSATNSTSWYDELPRRLIDKEPKKEIQESKKIIDDPMTDIRRYISIMKSSDSTKTRTNEATTNSRKRKFESDDSHDEMRKSKKQKREDRKSKKHKSSKHKHSQSHETHNSPNANIDKLRNERLLREKKEKLRTEALLAKLRGDPIPVIKKEEPKVIVRQKYNSQFCPEIARQNIEKSRRR
;
A
#
# COMPACT_ATOMS: atom_id res chain seq x y z
N MET A 1 -10.53 12.01 33.47
CA MET A 1 -9.18 11.70 32.95
C MET A 1 -9.28 10.77 31.75
N ASN A 2 -8.78 11.15 30.57
CA ASN A 2 -8.73 10.26 29.40
C ASN A 2 -7.47 9.39 29.46
N ILE A 3 -7.63 8.07 29.61
CA ILE A 3 -6.52 7.12 29.71
C ILE A 3 -6.18 6.44 28.37
N LEU A 4 -7.00 6.64 27.33
CA LEU A 4 -6.85 6.00 26.02
C LEU A 4 -5.50 6.33 25.34
N PRO A 5 -5.00 7.58 25.36
CA PRO A 5 -3.72 7.92 24.77
C PRO A 5 -2.51 7.18 25.37
N LYS A 6 -2.65 6.68 26.60
CA LYS A 6 -1.62 5.90 27.30
C LYS A 6 -1.68 4.40 26.99
N LYS A 7 -2.67 3.95 26.20
CA LYS A 7 -2.84 2.55 25.83
C LYS A 7 -2.20 2.27 24.47
N ARG A 8 -1.43 1.19 24.41
CA ARG A 8 -0.67 0.76 23.22
C ARG A 8 -1.56 0.34 22.04
N TRP A 9 -2.82 -0.02 22.31
CA TRP A 9 -3.80 -0.40 21.29
C TRP A 9 -4.61 0.79 20.75
N HIS A 10 -4.38 2.02 21.25
CA HIS A 10 -5.19 3.15 20.83
C HIS A 10 -4.90 3.52 19.37
N VAL A 11 -5.91 3.37 18.51
CA VAL A 11 -5.78 3.50 17.04
C VAL A 11 -5.21 4.85 16.59
N ARG A 12 -5.48 5.93 17.35
CA ARG A 12 -5.07 7.29 17.01
C ARG A 12 -3.63 7.64 17.44
N THR A 13 -2.91 6.74 18.10
CA THR A 13 -1.50 7.01 18.43
C THR A 13 -0.66 7.01 17.17
N ARG A 14 0.33 7.90 17.12
CA ARG A 14 1.22 8.06 15.97
C ARG A 14 1.85 6.74 15.53
N GLU A 15 2.25 5.90 16.48
CA GLU A 15 2.84 4.59 16.21
C GLU A 15 1.87 3.63 15.52
N ASN A 16 0.62 3.57 15.98
CA ASN A 16 -0.36 2.65 15.40
C ASN A 16 -0.78 3.10 14.00
N ILE A 17 -0.96 4.41 13.80
CA ILE A 17 -1.23 4.97 12.48
C ILE A 17 -0.05 4.69 11.54
N ALA A 18 1.20 4.81 12.00
CA ALA A 18 2.37 4.50 11.19
C ALA A 18 2.45 3.02 10.80
N ARG A 19 2.09 2.09 11.70
CA ARG A 19 2.01 0.66 11.37
C ARG A 19 0.94 0.39 10.31
N VAL A 20 -0.25 0.95 10.46
CA VAL A 20 -1.33 0.82 9.47
C VAL A 20 -0.88 1.35 8.11
N ARG A 21 -0.26 2.54 8.05
CA ARG A 21 0.27 3.08 6.79
C ARG A 21 1.34 2.21 6.16
N LYS A 22 2.21 1.58 6.97
CA LYS A 22 3.23 0.66 6.46
C LYS A 22 2.60 -0.60 5.87
N ASP A 23 1.60 -1.15 6.55
CA ASP A 23 0.88 -2.34 6.09
C ASP A 23 0.06 -2.03 4.82
N GLU A 24 -0.60 -0.87 4.76
CA GLU A 24 -1.30 -0.37 3.57
C GLU A 24 -0.35 -0.14 2.39
N ALA A 25 0.82 0.46 2.65
CA ALA A 25 1.84 0.67 1.62
C ALA A 25 2.39 -0.66 1.08
N ALA A 26 2.69 -1.61 1.97
CA ALA A 26 3.14 -2.94 1.57
C ALA A 26 2.08 -3.67 0.73
N ALA A 27 0.81 -3.61 1.15
CA ALA A 27 -0.29 -4.19 0.38
C ALA A 27 -0.42 -3.53 -1.01
N ALA A 28 -0.31 -2.20 -1.08
CA ALA A 28 -0.36 -1.47 -2.33
C ALA A 28 0.81 -1.81 -3.28
N GLU A 29 2.02 -1.98 -2.75
CA GLU A 29 3.20 -2.41 -3.52
C GLU A 29 3.03 -3.83 -4.07
N GLU A 30 2.57 -4.78 -3.25
CA GLU A 30 2.31 -6.15 -3.69
C GLU A 30 1.26 -6.22 -4.81
N GLU A 31 0.19 -5.42 -4.72
CA GLU A 31 -0.81 -5.32 -5.79
C GLU A 31 -0.24 -4.71 -7.08
N LYS A 32 0.61 -3.68 -6.98
CA LYS A 32 1.29 -3.09 -8.14
C LYS A 32 2.19 -4.11 -8.82
N ILE A 33 2.97 -4.87 -8.06
CA ILE A 33 3.84 -5.93 -8.58
C ILE A 33 3.00 -7.01 -9.29
N ARG A 34 1.88 -7.42 -8.69
CA ARG A 34 0.97 -8.42 -9.29
C ARG A 34 0.37 -7.91 -10.60
N LYS A 35 -0.10 -6.66 -10.64
CA LYS A 35 -0.64 -6.02 -11.85
C LYS A 35 0.43 -5.89 -12.93
N ALA A 36 1.63 -5.43 -12.58
CA ALA A 36 2.74 -5.31 -13.52
C ALA A 36 3.13 -6.68 -14.12
N ARG A 37 3.16 -7.75 -13.31
CA ARG A 37 3.39 -9.11 -13.81
C ARG A 37 2.28 -9.58 -14.76
N ALA A 38 1.02 -9.32 -14.42
CA ALA A 38 -0.11 -9.69 -15.27
C ALA A 38 -0.07 -8.95 -16.62
N GLN A 39 0.18 -7.64 -16.60
CA GLN A 39 0.34 -6.81 -17.79
C GLN A 39 1.50 -7.31 -18.66
N LYS A 40 2.65 -7.61 -18.05
CA LYS A 40 3.79 -8.16 -18.77
C LYS A 40 3.43 -9.48 -19.47
N ALA A 41 2.79 -10.42 -18.75
CA ALA A 41 2.34 -11.68 -19.34
C ALA A 41 1.33 -11.48 -20.48
N GLU A 42 0.42 -10.51 -20.36
CA GLU A 42 -0.53 -10.17 -21.42
C GLU A 42 0.17 -9.61 -22.66
N THR A 43 1.13 -8.70 -22.47
CA THR A 43 1.92 -8.13 -23.57
C THR A 43 2.76 -9.20 -24.28
N GLU A 44 3.39 -10.11 -23.53
CA GLU A 44 4.17 -11.22 -24.05
C GLU A 44 3.27 -12.19 -24.85
N ALA A 45 2.13 -12.59 -24.29
CA ALA A 45 1.16 -13.45 -24.97
C ALA A 45 0.63 -12.81 -26.27
N ARG A 46 0.35 -11.51 -26.26
CA ARG A 46 -0.06 -10.76 -27.45
C ARG A 46 1.04 -10.75 -28.51
N ILE A 47 2.29 -10.52 -28.11
CA ILE A 47 3.44 -10.53 -29.02
C ILE A 47 3.63 -11.92 -29.62
N ASP A 48 3.52 -12.98 -28.82
CA ASP A 48 3.68 -14.36 -29.30
C ASP A 48 2.57 -14.78 -30.25
N LEU A 49 1.33 -14.33 -30.02
CA LEU A 49 0.23 -14.48 -30.97
C LEU A 49 0.52 -13.75 -32.29
N LEU A 50 1.01 -12.51 -32.24
CA LEU A 50 1.37 -11.77 -33.45
C LEU A 50 2.55 -12.41 -34.19
N ARG A 51 3.53 -12.94 -33.45
CA ARG A 51 4.69 -13.65 -34.01
C ARG A 51 4.28 -14.95 -34.69
N SER A 52 3.46 -15.78 -34.04
CA SER A 52 2.91 -17.01 -34.63
C SER A 52 2.11 -16.70 -35.89
N LYS A 53 1.20 -15.72 -35.85
CA LYS A 53 0.43 -15.28 -37.03
C LYS A 53 1.30 -14.74 -38.16
N ARG A 54 2.40 -14.02 -37.86
CA ARG A 54 3.36 -13.58 -38.89
C ARG A 54 4.09 -14.78 -39.49
N ARG A 55 4.54 -15.73 -38.66
CA ARG A 55 5.17 -16.97 -39.14
C ARG A 55 4.22 -17.75 -40.04
N GLU A 56 2.97 -17.95 -39.66
CA GLU A 56 1.96 -18.60 -40.51
C GLU A 56 1.84 -17.96 -41.91
N LYS A 57 1.99 -16.64 -42.03
CA LYS A 57 1.91 -15.92 -43.31
C LYS A 57 3.19 -15.97 -44.14
N TYR A 58 4.36 -15.99 -43.51
CA TYR A 58 5.66 -15.84 -44.20
C TYR A 58 6.48 -17.14 -44.28
N ASP A 59 6.37 -18.05 -43.31
CA ASP A 59 7.19 -19.26 -43.28
C ASP A 59 6.78 -20.29 -44.35
N GLY A 60 5.61 -20.17 -45.01
CA GLY A 60 5.15 -21.14 -46.03
C GLY A 60 5.05 -22.59 -45.52
N ARG A 61 5.32 -22.84 -44.23
CA ARG A 61 5.62 -24.17 -43.66
C ARG A 61 4.39 -25.05 -43.50
N ASN A 62 3.19 -24.51 -43.75
CA ASN A 62 2.00 -25.32 -43.94
C ASN A 62 2.05 -26.16 -45.22
N GLU A 63 2.94 -25.85 -46.19
CA GLU A 63 3.17 -26.70 -47.38
C GLU A 63 4.40 -27.61 -47.26
N ILE A 64 5.32 -27.35 -46.32
CA ILE A 64 6.61 -28.07 -46.21
C ILE A 64 6.48 -29.40 -45.46
N LEU A 65 5.42 -29.62 -44.66
CA LEU A 65 5.16 -30.93 -44.05
C LEU A 65 4.61 -31.98 -45.03
N GLN A 66 4.39 -31.63 -46.30
CA GLN A 66 4.01 -32.58 -47.36
C GLN A 66 5.08 -32.83 -48.43
N ASN A 67 6.13 -32.01 -48.52
CA ASN A 67 7.08 -32.06 -49.65
C ASN A 67 8.54 -32.11 -49.21
N ASP A 68 8.87 -32.99 -48.26
CA ASP A 68 10.26 -33.43 -48.07
C ASP A 68 10.62 -34.47 -49.13
N LYS A 69 11.04 -33.96 -50.30
CA LYS A 69 11.99 -34.55 -51.26
C LYS A 69 12.09 -33.61 -52.45
N ILE A 70 13.02 -32.66 -52.42
CA ILE A 70 13.79 -32.21 -53.60
C ILE A 70 14.97 -31.38 -53.07
N ASN A 71 16.15 -31.91 -53.36
CA ASN A 71 17.46 -31.33 -53.10
C ASN A 71 17.70 -30.23 -54.14
N VAL A 72 17.89 -28.97 -53.73
CA VAL A 72 18.37 -27.91 -54.63
C VAL A 72 19.37 -27.03 -53.87
N GLU A 73 20.61 -27.14 -54.31
CA GLU A 73 21.71 -26.23 -54.01
C GLU A 73 21.30 -24.81 -54.39
N THR A 74 21.34 -23.89 -53.42
CA THR A 74 21.24 -22.46 -53.70
C THR A 74 22.56 -21.82 -53.34
N ASP A 75 23.18 -21.19 -54.34
CA ASP A 75 24.37 -20.37 -54.23
C ASP A 75 24.31 -19.47 -52.99
N LYS A 76 25.43 -19.45 -52.27
CA LYS A 76 25.60 -18.79 -50.99
C LYS A 76 25.48 -17.27 -51.16
N LEU A 77 24.25 -16.74 -51.09
CA LEU A 77 24.07 -15.36 -50.65
C LEU A 77 24.59 -15.31 -49.21
N GLU A 78 25.72 -14.63 -49.01
CA GLU A 78 26.31 -14.45 -47.70
C GLU A 78 25.28 -13.83 -46.74
N HIS A 79 25.12 -14.45 -45.58
CA HIS A 79 24.20 -14.00 -44.55
C HIS A 79 24.67 -12.62 -44.08
N VAL A 80 23.83 -11.58 -44.23
CA VAL A 80 24.13 -10.25 -43.70
C VAL A 80 24.21 -10.36 -42.16
N ASN A 81 25.42 -10.42 -41.64
CA ASN A 81 25.70 -10.52 -40.21
C ASN A 81 25.54 -9.13 -39.59
N PHE A 82 24.31 -8.78 -39.18
CA PHE A 82 24.03 -7.54 -38.44
C PHE A 82 24.83 -7.40 -37.13
N PHE A 83 25.40 -8.50 -36.63
CA PHE A 83 26.22 -8.54 -35.42
C PHE A 83 27.72 -8.59 -35.70
N ALA A 84 28.17 -8.53 -36.96
CA ALA A 84 29.59 -8.54 -37.28
C ALA A 84 30.33 -7.40 -36.55
N GLU A 85 29.77 -6.18 -36.54
CA GLU A 85 30.35 -5.03 -35.85
C GLU A 85 30.37 -5.18 -34.30
N LEU A 86 29.47 -6.00 -33.77
CA LEU A 86 29.38 -6.32 -32.36
C LEU A 86 30.45 -7.34 -31.95
N GLU A 87 30.62 -8.37 -32.77
CA GLU A 87 31.60 -9.45 -32.60
C GLU A 87 33.03 -8.94 -32.86
N ASP A 88 33.18 -7.98 -33.78
CA ASP A 88 34.39 -7.21 -34.03
C ASP A 88 34.70 -6.18 -32.91
N GLY A 89 33.82 -6.06 -31.90
CA GLY A 89 34.04 -5.21 -30.73
C GLY A 89 34.00 -3.70 -30.99
N LYS A 90 33.39 -3.25 -32.10
CA LYS A 90 33.23 -1.81 -32.39
C LYS A 90 32.12 -1.16 -31.57
N ILE A 91 31.18 -1.95 -31.05
CA ILE A 91 30.05 -1.49 -30.25
C ILE A 91 30.25 -1.93 -28.80
N ASP A 92 30.60 -0.99 -27.93
CA ASP A 92 30.75 -1.24 -26.49
C ASP A 92 29.41 -1.56 -25.83
N HIS A 93 29.19 -2.84 -25.51
CA HIS A 93 28.04 -3.30 -24.71
C HIS A 93 27.94 -2.67 -23.32
N HIS A 94 29.06 -2.17 -22.79
CA HIS A 94 29.15 -1.59 -21.47
C HIS A 94 28.89 -0.07 -21.47
N LYS A 95 28.67 0.57 -22.63
CA LYS A 95 28.39 2.00 -22.66
C LYS A 95 26.96 2.23 -22.17
N PRO A 96 26.75 2.83 -20.98
CA PRO A 96 25.41 3.15 -20.54
C PRO A 96 24.80 4.19 -21.49
N ASN A 97 23.47 4.15 -21.62
CA ASN A 97 22.77 5.17 -22.39
C ASN A 97 22.97 6.53 -21.71
N VAL A 98 23.73 7.42 -22.37
CA VAL A 98 24.10 8.75 -21.87
C VAL A 98 22.85 9.56 -21.49
N GLU A 99 21.80 9.46 -22.30
CA GLU A 99 20.52 10.12 -22.06
C GLU A 99 19.87 9.66 -20.74
N HIS A 100 19.96 8.37 -20.44
CA HIS A 100 19.35 7.79 -19.25
C HIS A 100 20.14 8.11 -17.96
N GLU A 101 21.46 8.28 -18.05
CA GLU A 101 22.25 8.77 -16.92
C GLU A 101 21.99 10.26 -16.66
N ALA A 102 21.85 11.05 -17.72
CA ALA A 102 21.48 12.46 -17.63
C ALA A 102 20.08 12.64 -17.02
N GLU A 103 19.11 11.83 -17.43
CA GLU A 103 17.75 11.85 -16.88
C GLU A 103 17.75 11.51 -15.38
N LYS A 104 18.44 10.44 -14.98
CA LYS A 104 18.60 10.07 -13.56
C LYS A 104 19.28 11.14 -12.73
N LYS A 105 20.27 11.84 -13.31
CA LYS A 105 20.95 12.95 -12.64
C LYS A 105 19.99 14.12 -12.46
N ALA A 106 19.23 14.48 -13.49
CA ALA A 106 18.23 15.54 -13.42
C ALA A 106 17.10 15.20 -12.43
N GLU A 107 16.65 13.94 -12.34
CA GLU A 107 15.68 13.50 -11.33
C GLU A 107 16.21 13.63 -9.91
N LYS A 108 17.47 13.23 -9.67
CA LYS A 108 18.13 13.42 -8.37
C LYS A 108 18.28 14.88 -8.02
N GLU A 109 18.73 15.71 -8.96
CA GLU A 109 18.86 17.15 -8.75
C GLU A 109 17.51 17.80 -8.46
N LYS A 110 16.44 17.44 -9.18
CA LYS A 110 15.07 17.90 -8.88
C LYS A 110 14.61 17.48 -7.49
N TYR A 111 14.87 16.23 -7.09
CA TYR A 111 14.52 15.73 -5.76
C TYR A 111 15.32 16.44 -4.65
N GLU A 112 16.63 16.64 -4.86
CA GLU A 112 17.51 17.37 -3.97
C GLU A 112 17.13 18.85 -3.88
N GLN A 113 16.75 19.49 -5.00
CA GLN A 113 16.20 20.84 -5.04
C GLN A 113 14.87 20.91 -4.29
N GLN A 114 13.98 19.94 -4.51
CA GLN A 114 12.68 19.88 -3.85
C GLN A 114 12.79 19.70 -2.33
N ILE A 115 13.79 18.94 -1.87
CA ILE A 115 14.10 18.76 -0.45
C ILE A 115 14.90 19.95 0.13
N GLY A 116 15.49 20.78 -0.74
CA GLY A 116 16.37 21.88 -0.35
C GLY A 116 17.81 21.44 -0.04
N TYR A 117 18.19 20.21 -0.37
CA TYR A 117 19.58 19.73 -0.28
C TYR A 117 20.47 20.40 -1.32
N LEU A 118 19.96 20.56 -2.55
CA LEU A 118 20.63 21.28 -3.62
C LEU A 118 19.94 22.64 -3.82
N THR A 119 20.44 23.66 -3.13
CA THR A 119 19.96 25.04 -3.27
C THR A 119 21.07 25.89 -3.89
N TYR A 120 20.92 26.30 -5.14
CA TYR A 120 21.90 27.18 -5.77
C TYR A 120 21.75 28.61 -5.23
N LEU A 121 22.88 29.24 -4.92
CA LEU A 121 22.93 30.61 -4.44
C LEU A 121 22.24 31.56 -5.44
N GLY A 122 21.19 32.26 -4.99
CA GLY A 122 20.39 33.18 -5.83
C GLY A 122 19.12 32.58 -6.43
N GLN A 123 18.88 31.26 -6.30
CA GLN A 123 17.58 30.66 -6.61
C GLN A 123 16.66 30.83 -5.40
N ASN A 124 15.82 31.85 -5.44
CA ASN A 124 14.89 32.15 -4.36
C ASN A 124 13.85 31.01 -4.23
N ILE A 125 13.49 30.63 -3.00
CA ILE A 125 12.57 29.50 -2.69
C ILE A 125 11.20 29.66 -3.38
N ASN A 126 10.85 30.90 -3.72
CA ASN A 126 9.61 31.30 -4.37
C ASN A 126 9.46 30.77 -5.80
N SER A 127 10.56 30.52 -6.52
CA SER A 127 10.50 30.00 -7.90
C SER A 127 10.13 28.51 -7.94
N ALA A 128 10.56 27.74 -6.94
CA ALA A 128 10.25 26.32 -6.84
C ALA A 128 8.84 26.06 -6.26
N THR A 129 8.36 26.97 -5.40
CA THR A 129 7.06 26.82 -4.73
C THR A 129 5.90 27.53 -5.44
N ASN A 130 6.16 28.26 -6.53
CA ASN A 130 5.21 29.18 -7.17
C ASN A 130 4.48 30.11 -6.17
N SER A 131 5.06 30.31 -4.99
CA SER A 131 4.51 31.13 -3.93
C SER A 131 5.32 32.40 -3.87
N THR A 132 4.71 33.52 -4.21
CA THR A 132 5.31 34.83 -4.05
C THR A 132 5.48 35.11 -2.55
N SER A 133 6.64 35.63 -2.14
CA SER A 133 6.83 36.09 -0.76
C SER A 133 5.85 37.20 -0.43
N TRP A 134 5.37 37.25 0.80
CA TRP A 134 4.42 38.29 1.24
C TRP A 134 4.96 39.72 1.11
N TYR A 135 6.27 39.91 1.04
CA TYR A 135 6.92 41.20 0.80
C TYR A 135 7.01 41.57 -0.70
N ASP A 136 6.95 40.59 -1.59
CA ASP A 136 7.01 40.79 -3.04
C ASP A 136 5.62 41.11 -3.61
N GLU A 137 4.53 40.66 -2.95
CA GLU A 137 3.16 41.05 -3.29
C GLU A 137 2.68 42.26 -2.49
N LEU A 138 2.16 43.28 -3.19
CA LEU A 138 1.50 44.39 -2.53
C LEU A 138 0.19 43.92 -1.86
N PRO A 139 -0.15 44.44 -0.67
CA PRO A 139 -1.42 44.16 -0.02
C PRO A 139 -2.60 44.40 -0.96
N ARG A 140 -3.53 43.43 -1.07
CA ARG A 140 -4.72 43.50 -1.95
C ARG A 140 -5.51 44.82 -1.83
N ARG A 141 -5.55 45.41 -0.63
CA ARG A 141 -6.18 46.71 -0.36
C ARG A 141 -5.65 47.88 -1.19
N LEU A 142 -4.42 47.79 -1.70
CA LEU A 142 -3.79 48.83 -2.54
C LEU A 142 -4.03 48.60 -4.04
N ILE A 143 -4.38 47.36 -4.43
CA ILE A 143 -4.57 46.95 -5.83
C ILE A 143 -6.04 47.11 -6.23
N ASP A 144 -6.96 46.82 -5.31
CA ASP A 144 -8.40 46.86 -5.58
C ASP A 144 -8.90 48.33 -5.59
N LYS A 145 -9.31 48.82 -6.77
CA LYS A 145 -9.96 50.14 -6.98
C LYS A 145 -11.46 50.14 -6.66
N GLU A 146 -11.97 49.05 -6.09
CA GLU A 146 -13.37 48.91 -5.68
C GLU A 146 -13.67 49.87 -4.51
N PRO A 147 -14.89 50.42 -4.41
CA PRO A 147 -15.26 51.30 -3.31
C PRO A 147 -15.07 50.56 -1.99
N LYS A 148 -14.52 51.25 -0.99
CA LYS A 148 -14.22 50.75 0.37
C LYS A 148 -15.45 50.07 1.02
N LYS A 149 -15.74 48.82 0.67
CA LYS A 149 -16.66 47.98 1.41
C LYS A 149 -15.97 47.59 2.70
N GLU A 150 -16.60 47.92 3.82
CA GLU A 150 -16.02 47.59 5.11
C GLU A 150 -16.00 46.07 5.29
N ILE A 151 -14.84 45.54 5.67
CA ILE A 151 -14.70 44.12 5.93
C ILE A 151 -15.51 43.80 7.20
N GLN A 152 -16.41 42.80 7.11
CA GLN A 152 -17.19 42.24 8.24
C GLN A 152 -18.24 43.19 8.85
N GLU A 153 -18.99 43.92 8.03
CA GLU A 153 -20.16 44.71 8.46
C GLU A 153 -21.14 43.92 9.34
N SER A 154 -21.37 42.64 9.03
CA SER A 154 -22.23 41.76 9.81
C SER A 154 -21.73 41.49 11.23
N LYS A 155 -20.42 41.38 11.45
CA LYS A 155 -19.86 41.19 12.80
C LYS A 155 -19.96 42.47 13.61
N LYS A 156 -19.73 43.63 13.00
CA LYS A 156 -19.90 44.93 13.68
C LYS A 156 -21.33 45.11 14.21
N ILE A 157 -22.34 44.64 13.47
CA ILE A 157 -23.74 44.69 13.90
C ILE A 157 -24.02 43.70 15.05
N ILE A 158 -23.35 42.55 15.05
CA ILE A 158 -23.51 41.52 16.09
C ILE A 158 -22.81 41.95 17.39
N ASP A 159 -21.62 42.53 17.27
CA ASP A 159 -20.78 42.94 18.39
C ASP A 159 -21.10 44.38 18.87
N ASP A 160 -22.15 45.02 18.32
CA ASP A 160 -22.62 46.34 18.77
C ASP A 160 -23.42 46.22 20.08
N PRO A 161 -22.92 46.74 21.21
CA PRO A 161 -23.60 46.67 22.51
C PRO A 161 -24.98 47.36 22.50
N MET A 162 -25.19 48.31 21.59
CA MET A 162 -26.48 49.00 21.47
C MET A 162 -27.57 48.07 20.92
N THR A 163 -27.23 47.02 20.16
CA THR A 163 -28.21 46.01 19.73
C THR A 163 -28.66 45.12 20.89
N ASP A 164 -27.75 44.77 21.80
CA ASP A 164 -28.05 43.98 22.99
C ASP A 164 -28.86 44.80 24.02
N ILE A 165 -28.50 46.07 24.24
CA ILE A 165 -29.27 47.00 25.07
C ILE A 165 -30.70 47.16 24.53
N ARG A 166 -30.87 47.34 23.21
CA ARG A 166 -32.19 47.43 22.57
C ARG A 166 -33.01 46.15 22.75
N ARG A 167 -32.38 44.97 22.64
CA ARG A 167 -33.02 43.67 22.88
C ARG A 167 -33.49 43.55 24.34
N TYR A 168 -32.64 43.92 25.29
CA TYR A 168 -32.95 43.86 26.72
C TYR A 168 -34.09 44.81 27.11
N ILE A 169 -34.06 46.06 26.64
CA ILE A 169 -35.12 47.05 26.88
C ILE A 169 -36.47 46.55 26.31
N SER A 170 -36.47 45.92 25.13
CA SER A 170 -37.68 45.33 24.55
C SER A 170 -38.27 44.21 25.42
N ILE A 171 -37.42 43.39 26.02
CA ILE A 171 -37.85 42.31 26.92
C ILE A 171 -38.41 42.90 28.21
N MET A 172 -37.73 43.87 28.82
CA MET A 172 -38.22 44.54 30.04
C MET A 172 -39.55 45.27 29.82
N LYS A 173 -39.73 45.95 28.69
CA LYS A 173 -41.00 46.60 28.34
C LYS A 173 -42.14 45.59 28.12
N SER A 174 -41.83 44.37 27.71
CA SER A 174 -42.82 43.30 27.53
C SER A 174 -43.18 42.58 28.83
N SER A 175 -42.34 42.66 29.88
CA SER A 175 -42.64 42.06 31.18
C SER A 175 -43.50 42.94 32.10
N ASP A 176 -43.51 44.26 31.88
CA ASP A 176 -44.35 45.19 32.65
C ASP A 176 -45.80 45.31 32.13
N SER A 177 -46.11 44.77 30.93
CA SER A 177 -47.47 44.81 30.37
C SER A 177 -48.35 43.65 30.86
N THR A 178 -48.70 43.68 32.15
CA THR A 178 -49.91 42.96 32.59
C THR A 178 -51.16 43.78 32.22
N LYS A 179 -52.04 43.14 31.43
CA LYS A 179 -53.37 43.57 30.96
C LYS A 179 -53.42 44.44 29.68
N THR A 180 -53.43 43.79 28.53
CA THR A 180 -54.64 43.52 27.72
C THR A 180 -54.24 42.66 26.53
N ARG A 181 -54.72 41.43 26.46
CA ARG A 181 -54.64 40.59 25.26
C ARG A 181 -55.77 40.99 24.33
N THR A 182 -55.43 41.57 23.18
CA THR A 182 -56.23 41.40 21.96
C THR A 182 -55.38 40.61 20.97
N ASN A 183 -55.96 39.52 20.48
CA ASN A 183 -55.32 38.62 19.54
C ASN A 183 -55.31 39.26 18.16
N GLU A 184 -54.15 39.68 17.67
CA GLU A 184 -53.91 39.74 16.23
C GLU A 184 -52.56 39.11 15.92
N ALA A 185 -52.65 37.96 15.27
CA ALA A 185 -51.52 37.25 14.70
C ALA A 185 -50.90 38.10 13.60
N THR A 186 -49.61 38.40 13.71
CA THR A 186 -48.76 38.56 12.53
C THR A 186 -47.54 37.67 12.65
N THR A 187 -47.54 36.69 11.77
CA THR A 187 -46.45 35.82 11.37
C THR A 187 -45.14 36.58 11.21
N ASN A 188 -44.09 36.20 11.95
CA ASN A 188 -42.71 36.12 11.46
C ASN A 188 -41.75 35.72 12.59
N SER A 189 -41.84 34.46 13.05
CA SER A 189 -40.69 33.81 13.66
C SER A 189 -39.67 33.48 12.57
N ARG A 190 -38.98 34.51 12.05
CA ARG A 190 -37.76 34.29 11.26
C ARG A 190 -36.70 33.79 12.23
N LYS A 191 -36.63 32.47 12.39
CA LYS A 191 -35.38 31.76 12.71
C LYS A 191 -34.32 32.36 11.79
N ARG A 192 -33.45 33.23 12.30
CA ARG A 192 -32.20 33.52 11.60
C ARG A 192 -31.46 32.19 11.58
N LYS A 193 -31.36 31.58 10.41
CA LYS A 193 -30.42 30.50 10.17
C LYS A 193 -29.04 31.08 10.45
N PHE A 194 -28.42 30.58 11.52
CA PHE A 194 -27.01 30.77 11.75
C PHE A 194 -26.30 29.83 10.77
N GLU A 195 -25.93 30.35 9.59
CA GLU A 195 -24.92 29.70 8.77
C GLU A 195 -23.58 30.01 9.40
N SER A 196 -23.17 29.13 10.31
CA SER A 196 -21.78 29.02 10.75
C SER A 196 -21.02 28.39 9.61
N ASP A 197 -20.41 29.21 8.75
CA ASP A 197 -19.22 28.76 8.05
C ASP A 197 -18.07 28.88 9.05
N ASP A 198 -17.96 27.87 9.91
CA ASP A 198 -16.76 27.65 10.72
C ASP A 198 -16.36 26.20 10.57
N SER A 199 -15.38 26.01 9.70
CA SER A 199 -14.67 24.76 9.51
C SER A 199 -13.88 24.51 10.80
N HIS A 200 -14.23 23.49 11.57
CA HIS A 200 -13.32 22.46 12.11
C HIS A 200 -13.95 21.63 13.25
N ASP A 201 -13.81 20.31 13.08
CA ASP A 201 -13.58 19.28 14.11
C ASP A 201 -14.76 18.56 14.83
N GLU A 202 -15.15 17.44 14.21
CA GLU A 202 -15.50 16.11 14.75
C GLU A 202 -15.85 15.92 16.25
N MET A 203 -17.14 15.60 16.45
CA MET A 203 -17.63 14.32 17.02
C MET A 203 -17.51 14.06 18.54
N ARG A 204 -18.65 14.25 19.23
CA ARG A 204 -19.13 13.34 20.30
C ARG A 204 -20.65 13.14 20.21
N LYS A 205 -21.10 12.05 19.57
CA LYS A 205 -22.51 11.60 19.54
C LYS A 205 -22.74 10.49 20.58
N SER A 206 -23.48 10.78 21.64
CA SER A 206 -24.21 9.78 22.43
C SER A 206 -25.66 9.71 21.89
N LYS A 207 -25.98 8.65 21.15
CA LYS A 207 -27.35 8.38 20.67
C LYS A 207 -28.09 7.48 21.66
N LYS A 208 -29.12 8.04 22.30
CA LYS A 208 -30.22 7.30 22.94
C LYS A 208 -31.22 6.98 21.83
N GLN A 209 -31.31 5.71 21.39
CA GLN A 209 -32.32 5.27 20.42
C GLN A 209 -33.41 4.44 21.08
N LYS A 210 -34.63 4.74 20.63
CA LYS A 210 -35.91 4.11 20.94
C LYS A 210 -35.89 2.64 20.54
N ARG A 211 -36.53 1.82 21.37
CA ARG A 211 -36.81 0.39 21.14
C ARG A 211 -37.99 0.27 20.17
N GLU A 212 -37.82 -0.55 19.13
CA GLU A 212 -38.94 -1.25 18.50
C GLU A 212 -38.72 -2.76 18.63
N ASP A 213 -39.77 -3.42 19.08
CA ASP A 213 -39.85 -4.85 19.31
C ASP A 213 -40.00 -5.60 17.98
N ARG A 214 -39.07 -6.51 17.69
CA ARG A 214 -39.31 -7.64 16.78
C ARG A 214 -38.76 -8.92 17.37
N LYS A 215 -39.69 -9.76 17.84
CA LYS A 215 -39.47 -11.13 18.30
C LYS A 215 -38.97 -12.01 17.15
N SER A 216 -37.91 -12.77 17.36
CA SER A 216 -37.66 -13.99 16.59
C SER A 216 -37.07 -15.10 17.47
N LYS A 217 -37.43 -16.32 17.09
CA LYS A 217 -37.56 -17.50 17.94
C LYS A 217 -36.23 -18.24 18.12
N LYS A 218 -36.16 -18.83 19.31
CA LYS A 218 -35.18 -19.76 19.88
C LYS A 218 -35.08 -21.04 19.03
N HIS A 219 -33.87 -21.43 18.60
CA HIS A 219 -33.53 -22.84 18.35
C HIS A 219 -32.13 -23.17 18.89
N LYS A 220 -32.11 -24.14 19.80
CA LYS A 220 -30.94 -24.93 20.22
C LYS A 220 -30.81 -26.11 19.26
N SER A 221 -29.61 -26.43 18.81
CA SER A 221 -29.17 -27.79 18.45
C SER A 221 -27.64 -27.76 18.30
N SER A 222 -26.87 -28.27 19.26
CA SER A 222 -26.43 -29.67 19.40
C SER A 222 -25.17 -30.00 18.58
N LYS A 223 -24.10 -30.27 19.34
CA LYS A 223 -22.90 -31.02 18.97
C LYS A 223 -23.23 -32.21 18.07
N HIS A 224 -22.51 -32.33 16.96
CA HIS A 224 -22.07 -33.63 16.45
C HIS A 224 -20.61 -33.54 15.99
N LYS A 225 -19.80 -34.44 16.55
CA LYS A 225 -18.52 -34.86 15.98
C LYS A 225 -18.85 -35.67 14.72
N HIS A 226 -18.25 -35.33 13.59
CA HIS A 226 -18.03 -36.31 12.54
C HIS A 226 -16.62 -36.13 11.99
N SER A 227 -15.82 -37.17 12.19
CA SER A 227 -14.66 -37.48 11.38
C SER A 227 -15.12 -37.69 9.94
N GLN A 228 -14.68 -36.82 9.03
CA GLN A 228 -14.49 -37.19 7.64
C GLN A 228 -13.21 -36.53 7.14
N SER A 229 -12.33 -37.39 6.65
CA SER A 229 -11.16 -37.09 5.84
C SER A 229 -11.59 -36.28 4.63
N HIS A 230 -11.54 -34.96 4.76
CA HIS A 230 -11.56 -34.06 3.61
C HIS A 230 -10.11 -33.70 3.32
N GLU A 231 -9.67 -34.08 2.12
CA GLU A 231 -8.46 -33.58 1.49
C GLU A 231 -8.34 -32.09 1.77
N THR A 232 -7.23 -31.72 2.41
CA THR A 232 -6.99 -30.35 2.81
C THR A 232 -7.00 -29.49 1.56
N HIS A 233 -8.07 -28.75 1.33
CA HIS A 233 -8.04 -27.59 0.46
C HIS A 233 -6.82 -26.77 0.87
N ASN A 234 -5.85 -26.73 -0.04
CA ASN A 234 -4.57 -26.06 0.13
C ASN A 234 -4.82 -24.63 0.62
N SER A 235 -4.56 -24.37 1.90
CA SER A 235 -4.39 -23.02 2.37
C SER A 235 -3.23 -22.42 1.57
N PRO A 236 -3.36 -21.22 0.98
CA PRO A 236 -2.28 -20.59 0.21
C PRO A 236 -0.98 -20.49 1.02
N ASN A 237 -1.08 -20.40 2.35
CA ASN A 237 0.06 -20.38 3.26
C ASN A 237 0.86 -21.71 3.27
N ALA A 238 0.19 -22.86 3.20
CA ALA A 238 0.87 -24.16 3.15
C ALA A 238 1.63 -24.38 1.83
N ASN A 239 1.17 -23.78 0.72
CA ASN A 239 1.88 -23.79 -0.55
C ASN A 239 3.08 -22.83 -0.54
N ILE A 240 2.94 -21.64 0.08
CA ILE A 240 4.06 -20.69 0.24
C ILE A 240 5.18 -21.29 1.10
N ASP A 241 4.84 -21.99 2.18
CA ASP A 241 5.85 -22.59 3.06
C ASP A 241 6.60 -23.75 2.38
N LYS A 242 5.94 -24.51 1.50
CA LYS A 242 6.62 -25.49 0.62
C LYS A 242 7.62 -24.79 -0.31
N LEU A 243 7.23 -23.70 -0.96
CA LEU A 243 8.09 -22.93 -1.85
C LEU A 243 9.27 -22.29 -1.09
N ARG A 244 9.06 -21.82 0.13
CA ARG A 244 10.14 -21.31 1.01
C ARG A 244 11.12 -22.41 1.39
N ASN A 245 10.63 -23.59 1.76
CA ASN A 245 11.48 -24.73 2.09
C ASN A 245 12.29 -25.19 0.86
N GLU A 246 11.66 -25.23 -0.30
CA GLU A 246 12.33 -25.57 -1.56
C GLU A 246 13.42 -24.54 -1.93
N ARG A 247 13.13 -23.24 -1.76
CA ARG A 247 14.12 -22.16 -1.93
C ARG A 247 15.29 -22.33 -0.97
N LEU A 248 15.04 -22.56 0.32
CA LEU A 248 16.09 -22.77 1.32
C LEU A 248 16.95 -24.01 1.01
N LEU A 249 16.35 -25.08 0.47
CA LEU A 249 17.10 -26.27 0.04
C LEU A 249 18.00 -25.96 -1.17
N ARG A 250 17.51 -25.17 -2.14
CA ARG A 250 18.30 -24.72 -3.30
C ARG A 250 19.46 -23.83 -2.86
N GLU A 251 19.21 -22.82 -2.03
CA GLU A 251 20.24 -21.92 -1.51
C GLU A 251 21.30 -22.68 -0.71
N LYS A 252 20.91 -23.67 0.10
CA LYS A 252 21.86 -24.55 0.81
C LYS A 252 22.71 -25.37 -0.16
N LYS A 253 22.12 -25.93 -1.22
CA LYS A 253 22.85 -26.72 -2.23
C LYS A 253 23.85 -25.87 -3.01
N GLU A 254 23.45 -24.66 -3.40
CA GLU A 254 24.33 -23.71 -4.06
C GLU A 254 25.45 -23.25 -3.13
N LYS A 255 25.14 -22.96 -1.87
CA LYS A 255 26.14 -22.62 -0.84
C LYS A 255 27.15 -23.75 -0.61
N LEU A 256 26.71 -25.00 -0.55
CA LEU A 256 27.62 -26.15 -0.45
C LEU A 256 28.49 -26.29 -1.71
N ARG A 257 27.93 -26.01 -2.89
CA ARG A 257 28.69 -26.05 -4.15
C ARG A 257 29.75 -24.95 -4.19
N THR A 258 29.44 -23.73 -3.76
CA THR A 258 30.39 -22.62 -3.70
C THR A 258 31.45 -22.86 -2.65
N GLU A 259 31.06 -23.34 -1.46
CA GLU A 259 31.98 -23.72 -0.40
C GLU A 259 32.94 -24.82 -0.84
N ALA A 260 32.48 -25.84 -1.56
CA ALA A 260 33.33 -26.89 -2.10
C ALA A 260 34.34 -26.36 -3.14
N LEU A 261 33.94 -25.38 -3.96
CA LEU A 261 34.86 -24.72 -4.90
C LEU A 261 35.91 -23.86 -4.16
N LEU A 262 35.49 -23.13 -3.13
CA LEU A 262 36.39 -22.33 -2.30
C LEU A 262 37.35 -23.20 -1.49
N ALA A 263 36.90 -24.34 -0.95
CA ALA A 263 37.75 -25.29 -0.25
C ALA A 263 38.84 -25.86 -1.17
N LYS A 264 38.47 -26.23 -2.42
CA LYS A 264 39.45 -26.65 -3.44
C LYS A 264 40.48 -25.55 -3.75
N LEU A 265 40.06 -24.28 -3.76
CA LEU A 265 40.96 -23.15 -3.99
C LEU A 265 41.89 -22.88 -2.80
N ARG A 266 41.41 -23.13 -1.57
CA ARG A 266 42.18 -22.94 -0.32
C ARG A 266 43.09 -24.12 0.03
N GLY A 267 42.87 -25.30 -0.58
CA GLY A 267 43.58 -26.53 -0.24
C GLY A 267 43.04 -27.24 1.01
N ASP A 268 41.91 -26.78 1.55
CA ASP A 268 41.25 -27.37 2.71
C ASP A 268 40.52 -28.67 2.32
N PRO A 269 40.45 -29.68 3.22
CA PRO A 269 39.71 -30.90 2.95
C PRO A 269 38.23 -30.60 2.71
N ILE A 270 37.67 -31.17 1.63
CA ILE A 270 36.28 -30.98 1.23
C ILE A 270 35.35 -31.31 2.41
N PRO A 271 34.37 -30.46 2.76
CA PRO A 271 33.46 -30.74 3.86
C PRO A 271 32.61 -31.98 3.54
N VAL A 272 32.96 -33.10 4.16
CA VAL A 272 32.15 -34.33 4.12
C VAL A 272 30.92 -34.07 4.98
N ILE A 273 29.74 -34.10 4.36
CA ILE A 273 28.45 -33.95 5.02
C ILE A 273 28.32 -35.08 6.05
N LYS A 274 28.60 -34.78 7.32
CA LYS A 274 28.29 -35.67 8.42
C LYS A 274 26.77 -35.78 8.47
N LYS A 275 26.23 -36.96 8.15
CA LYS A 275 24.81 -37.25 8.34
C LYS A 275 24.53 -37.14 9.84
N GLU A 276 24.00 -36.01 10.27
CA GLU A 276 23.54 -35.86 11.64
C GLU A 276 22.40 -36.86 11.86
N GLU A 277 22.62 -37.84 12.74
CA GLU A 277 21.58 -38.75 13.13
C GLU A 277 20.40 -37.97 13.72
N PRO A 278 19.15 -38.34 13.39
CA PRO A 278 18.00 -37.60 13.84
C PRO A 278 17.93 -37.62 15.37
N LYS A 279 18.19 -36.47 16.00
CA LYS A 279 17.97 -36.28 17.43
C LYS A 279 16.50 -36.59 17.73
N VAL A 280 16.27 -37.68 18.44
CA VAL A 280 14.92 -38.13 18.82
C VAL A 280 14.25 -37.02 19.63
N ILE A 281 13.22 -36.40 19.06
CA ILE A 281 12.51 -35.29 19.69
C ILE A 281 11.59 -35.86 20.77
N VAL A 282 12.05 -35.83 22.02
CA VAL A 282 11.22 -36.26 23.17
C VAL A 282 10.15 -35.20 23.41
N ARG A 283 8.90 -35.50 23.02
CA ARG A 283 7.75 -34.63 23.28
C ARG A 283 7.34 -34.74 24.75
N GLN A 284 7.69 -33.73 25.55
CA GLN A 284 7.27 -33.64 26.95
C GLN A 284 5.75 -33.47 27.04
N LYS A 285 5.09 -34.35 27.81
CA LYS A 285 3.65 -34.26 28.16
C LYS A 285 3.51 -33.79 29.61
N TYR A 286 2.38 -33.15 29.93
CA TYR A 286 2.09 -32.55 31.25
C TYR A 286 2.34 -33.50 32.45
N ASN A 287 2.25 -34.83 32.26
CA ASN A 287 2.51 -35.82 33.32
C ASN A 287 4.00 -36.08 33.62
N SER A 288 4.94 -35.56 32.82
CA SER A 288 6.39 -35.79 33.05
C SER A 288 6.94 -35.06 34.28
N GLN A 289 6.22 -34.07 34.80
CA GLN A 289 6.61 -33.33 36.01
C GLN A 289 6.38 -34.14 37.30
N PHE A 290 5.41 -35.07 37.28
CA PHE A 290 4.98 -35.80 38.48
C PHE A 290 5.45 -37.26 38.50
N CYS A 291 5.75 -37.87 37.34
CA CYS A 291 6.31 -39.23 37.26
C CYS A 291 7.35 -39.34 36.13
N PRO A 292 8.61 -38.92 36.37
CA PRO A 292 9.63 -38.86 35.33
C PRO A 292 10.06 -40.24 34.80
N GLU A 293 10.04 -41.30 35.62
CA GLU A 293 10.45 -42.65 35.20
C GLU A 293 9.51 -43.26 34.16
N ILE A 294 8.20 -43.14 34.36
CA ILE A 294 7.16 -43.60 33.41
C ILE A 294 7.16 -42.73 32.13
N ALA A 295 7.43 -41.43 32.27
CA ALA A 295 7.49 -40.53 31.12
C ALA A 295 8.66 -40.84 30.17
N ARG A 296 9.79 -41.32 30.71
CA ARG A 296 10.99 -41.70 29.93
C ARG A 296 10.79 -42.96 29.07
N GLN A 297 9.84 -43.81 29.41
CA GLN A 297 9.54 -45.03 28.63
C GLN A 297 8.73 -44.75 27.35
N ASN A 298 8.19 -43.53 27.20
CA ASN A 298 7.39 -43.11 26.03
C ASN A 298 8.25 -42.62 24.85
N ILE A 299 9.45 -43.16 24.66
CA ILE A 299 10.20 -42.95 23.41
C ILE A 299 9.34 -43.57 22.32
N GLU A 300 8.75 -42.74 21.45
CA GLU A 300 7.91 -43.20 20.37
C GLU A 300 8.70 -44.23 19.54
N LYS A 301 8.38 -45.52 19.67
CA LYS A 301 8.85 -46.52 18.73
C LYS A 301 8.32 -46.07 17.38
N SER A 302 9.20 -45.60 16.52
CA SER A 302 8.85 -45.20 15.16
C SER A 302 8.02 -46.33 14.56
N ARG A 303 6.78 -46.02 14.17
CA ARG A 303 5.97 -46.97 13.41
C ARG A 303 6.73 -47.24 12.11
N ARG A 304 7.45 -48.36 12.07
CA ARG A 304 8.02 -48.89 10.84
C ARG A 304 6.84 -49.12 9.89
N ARG A 305 6.82 -48.34 8.82
CA ARG A 305 6.16 -48.74 7.58
C ARG A 305 7.10 -49.67 6.83
#